data_AF-A0A6G5T966-F1
#
_entry.id   AF-A0A6G5T966-F1
#
_cell.length_a   1.000
_cell.length_b   1.000
_cell.length_c   1.000
_cell.angle_alpha   90.00
_cell.angle_beta   90.00
_cell.angle_gamma   90.00
#
_symmetry.space_group_name_H-M   'P 1'
#
loop_
_entity.id
_entity.type
_entity.pdbx_description
1 polymer ?
#
loop_
_entity_poly.entity_id
_entity_poly.type
_entity_poly.pdbx_seq_one_letter_code
_entity_poly.pdbx_strand_id
1 'polypeptide(L)'
;GAKPGTQPKNCGTCQGTGRVRAAQGFFSIERTCPTCHGRGQIIPDPCPKCHGQGRVTEERSLSVNIPAGIEDGTRIRLQGEGEAGARGGPAGDLYIFLSVKPHEFYQRDG
;
A
#
# COMPACT_ATOMS: atom_id res chain seq x y z
N GLY A 1 -7.13 -2.75 11.67
CA GLY A 1 -5.98 -3.59 12.09
C GLY A 1 -6.26 -4.38 13.36
N ALA A 2 -6.89 -3.77 14.37
CA ALA A 2 -7.32 -4.46 15.59
C ALA A 2 -8.57 -5.33 15.34
N LYS A 3 -8.80 -6.32 16.20
CA LYS A 3 -10.02 -7.15 16.23
C LYS A 3 -11.25 -6.24 16.38
N PRO A 4 -12.39 -6.55 15.72
CA PRO A 4 -13.62 -5.77 15.88
C PRO A 4 -13.99 -5.60 17.36
N GLY A 5 -14.34 -4.38 17.78
CA GLY A 5 -14.64 -4.03 19.17
C GLY A 5 -13.42 -3.76 20.06
N THR A 6 -12.20 -3.94 19.56
CA THR A 6 -10.95 -3.58 20.25
C THR A 6 -10.27 -2.41 19.57
N GLN A 7 -9.42 -1.69 20.32
CA GLN A 7 -8.73 -0.51 19.82
C GLN A 7 -7.20 -0.66 19.98
N PRO A 8 -6.40 -0.17 19.01
CA PRO A 8 -4.96 -0.01 19.19
C PRO A 8 -4.67 0.89 20.39
N LYS A 9 -3.62 0.55 21.15
CA LYS A 9 -3.14 1.37 22.27
C LYS A 9 -1.90 2.14 21.83
N ASN A 10 -1.71 3.34 22.38
CA ASN A 10 -0.45 4.07 22.16
C ASN A 10 0.73 3.23 22.66
N CYS A 11 1.81 3.20 21.89
CA CYS A 11 3.01 2.49 22.27
C CYS A 11 3.67 3.21 23.45
N GLY A 12 3.78 2.54 24.62
CA GLY A 12 4.38 3.15 25.81
C GLY A 12 5.84 3.58 25.63
N THR A 13 6.61 2.86 24.80
CA THR A 13 8.05 3.11 24.59
C THR A 13 8.34 4.38 23.80
N CYS A 14 7.49 4.73 22.82
CA CYS A 14 7.66 5.92 21.99
C CYS A 14 6.54 6.96 22.16
N GLN A 15 5.57 6.69 23.04
CA GLN A 15 4.41 7.54 23.32
C GLN A 15 3.66 8.01 22.07
N GLY A 16 3.48 7.12 21.08
CA GLY A 16 2.77 7.47 19.84
C GLY A 16 3.65 7.97 18.69
N THR A 17 4.90 8.36 18.95
CA THR A 17 5.76 9.00 17.93
C THR A 17 6.36 8.04 16.90
N GLY A 18 6.37 6.73 17.20
CA GLY A 18 6.96 5.70 16.33
C GLY A 18 8.49 5.62 16.36
N ARG A 19 9.15 6.51 17.09
CA ARG A 19 10.61 6.63 17.14
C ARG A 19 11.10 6.82 18.56
N VAL A 20 12.33 6.41 18.81
CA VAL A 20 13.00 6.56 20.11
C VAL A 20 14.34 7.26 19.88
N ARG A 21 14.71 8.16 20.78
CA ARG A 21 16.02 8.81 20.75
C ARG A 21 16.96 8.06 21.68
N ALA A 22 18.09 7.61 21.13
CA ALA A 22 19.20 7.07 21.90
C ALA A 22 20.26 8.18 22.04
N ALA A 23 20.52 8.62 23.26
CA ALA A 23 21.60 9.55 23.56
C ALA A 23 22.83 8.77 24.01
N GLN A 24 23.96 9.02 23.35
CA GLN A 24 25.27 8.53 23.80
C GLN A 24 26.23 9.72 23.81
N GLY A 25 26.52 10.23 25.01
CA GLY A 25 27.29 11.46 25.18
C GLY A 25 26.58 12.65 24.53
N PHE A 26 27.30 13.40 23.70
CA PHE A 26 26.82 14.62 23.04
C PHE A 26 26.05 14.38 21.74
N PHE A 27 25.94 13.12 21.28
CA PHE A 27 25.15 12.78 20.10
C PHE A 27 23.83 12.12 20.50
N SER A 28 22.74 12.56 19.88
CA SER A 28 21.44 11.89 19.93
C SER A 28 21.09 11.32 18.57
N ILE A 29 20.81 10.02 18.50
CA ILE A 29 20.41 9.34 17.28
C ILE A 29 18.94 8.94 17.40
N GLU A 30 18.15 9.28 16.40
CA GLU A 30 16.78 8.82 16.28
C GLU A 30 16.74 7.45 15.62
N ARG A 31 16.06 6.50 16.26
CA ARG A 31 15.87 5.14 15.75
C ARG A 31 14.40 4.81 15.73
N THR A 32 13.99 3.95 14.79
CA THR A 32 12.64 3.38 14.78
C THR A 32 12.37 2.69 16.11
N CYS A 33 11.20 2.94 16.71
CA CYS A 33 10.84 2.32 17.98
C CYS A 33 10.81 0.79 17.85
N PRO A 34 11.58 0.03 18.64
CA PRO A 34 11.66 -1.42 18.52
C PRO A 34 10.36 -2.13 18.92
N THR A 35 9.55 -1.49 19.77
CA THR A 35 8.31 -2.10 20.30
C THR A 35 7.14 -2.02 19.32
N CYS A 36 7.02 -0.92 18.57
CA CYS A 36 5.94 -0.73 17.61
C CYS A 36 6.40 -0.72 16.15
N HIS A 37 7.70 -0.89 15.89
CA HIS A 37 8.32 -0.86 14.57
C HIS A 37 7.90 0.35 13.74
N GLY A 38 7.88 1.53 14.36
CA GLY A 38 7.51 2.76 13.66
C GLY A 38 6.02 3.03 13.54
N ARG A 39 5.13 2.18 14.08
CA ARG A 39 3.67 2.42 14.03
C ARG A 39 3.18 3.47 15.01
N GLY A 40 3.90 3.75 16.09
CA GLY A 40 3.43 4.60 17.20
C GLY A 40 2.39 3.93 18.11
N GLN A 41 1.73 2.88 17.63
CA GLN A 41 0.71 2.13 18.35
C GLN A 41 1.02 0.64 18.40
N ILE A 42 0.49 -0.03 19.41
CA ILE A 42 0.52 -1.48 19.61
C ILE A 42 -0.91 -2.00 19.45
N ILE A 43 -1.07 -3.15 18.80
CA ILE A 43 -2.36 -3.82 18.62
C ILE A 43 -2.34 -5.06 19.51
N PRO A 44 -2.91 -5.02 20.74
CA PRO A 44 -2.91 -6.17 21.64
C PRO A 44 -3.73 -7.34 21.07
N ASP A 45 -4.87 -7.00 20.46
CA ASP A 45 -5.80 -7.94 19.86
C ASP A 45 -5.78 -7.76 18.33
N PRO A 46 -4.87 -8.43 17.60
CA PRO A 46 -4.81 -8.31 16.14
C PRO A 46 -6.08 -8.86 15.49
N CYS A 47 -6.51 -8.23 14.39
CA CYS A 47 -7.62 -8.74 13.60
C CYS A 47 -7.28 -10.12 13.03
N PRO A 48 -8.18 -11.12 13.14
CA PRO A 48 -7.91 -12.48 12.69
C PRO A 48 -7.75 -12.59 11.17
N LYS A 49 -8.33 -11.65 10.39
CA LYS A 49 -8.26 -11.67 8.92
C LYS A 49 -6.98 -11.05 8.36
N CYS A 50 -6.54 -9.92 8.93
CA CYS A 50 -5.36 -9.19 8.44
C CYS A 50 -4.13 -9.33 9.35
N HIS A 51 -4.23 -10.05 10.47
CA HIS A 51 -3.16 -10.23 11.46
C HIS A 51 -2.48 -8.92 11.88
N GLY A 52 -3.27 -7.84 12.04
CA GLY A 52 -2.76 -6.53 12.44
C GLY A 52 -2.21 -5.66 11.30
N GLN A 53 -2.13 -6.18 10.07
CA GLN A 53 -1.61 -5.42 8.91
C GLN A 53 -2.54 -4.29 8.46
N GLY A 54 -3.85 -4.42 8.71
CA GLY A 54 -4.85 -3.42 8.31
C GLY A 54 -5.28 -3.50 6.84
N ARG A 55 -4.79 -4.48 6.09
CA ARG A 55 -5.18 -4.81 4.71
C ARG A 55 -5.23 -6.32 4.52
N VAL A 56 -6.01 -6.77 3.55
CA VAL A 56 -6.11 -8.18 3.13
C VAL A 56 -5.96 -8.23 1.61
N THR A 57 -5.43 -9.34 1.11
CA THR A 57 -5.39 -9.60 -0.33
C THR A 57 -6.76 -10.13 -0.76
N GLU A 58 -7.35 -9.48 -1.76
CA GLU A 58 -8.63 -9.88 -2.35
C GLU A 58 -8.49 -9.84 -3.88
N GLU A 59 -9.18 -10.77 -4.54
CA GLU A 59 -9.32 -10.74 -6.00
C GLU A 59 -10.49 -9.83 -6.38
N ARG A 60 -10.24 -8.92 -7.32
CA ARG A 60 -11.25 -7.98 -7.81
C ARG A 60 -11.23 -7.94 -9.33
N SER A 61 -12.42 -8.05 -9.93
CA SER A 61 -12.61 -7.85 -11.36
C SER A 61 -12.87 -6.37 -11.65
N LEU A 62 -12.12 -5.82 -12.60
CA LEU A 62 -12.27 -4.42 -13.05
C LEU A 62 -12.63 -4.40 -14.53
N SER A 63 -13.64 -3.61 -14.88
CA SER A 63 -14.01 -3.36 -16.28
C SER A 63 -13.20 -2.19 -16.81
N VAL A 64 -12.51 -2.40 -17.93
CA VAL A 64 -11.62 -1.42 -18.54
C VAL A 64 -12.05 -1.18 -19.97
N ASN A 65 -12.37 0.06 -20.30
CA ASN A 65 -12.69 0.44 -21.68
C ASN A 65 -11.41 0.80 -22.42
N ILE A 66 -11.11 0.03 -23.47
CA ILE A 66 -9.98 0.29 -24.35
C ILE A 66 -10.52 1.07 -25.56
N PRO A 67 -10.17 2.36 -25.73
CA PRO A 67 -10.67 3.15 -26.85
C PRO A 67 -10.14 2.60 -28.18
N ALA A 68 -10.91 2.79 -29.25
CA ALA A 68 -10.48 2.41 -30.59
C ALA A 68 -9.26 3.25 -31.00
N GLY A 69 -8.32 2.63 -31.72
CA GLY A 69 -7.15 3.32 -32.26
C GLY A 69 -5.94 3.44 -31.32
N ILE A 70 -5.95 2.85 -30.13
CA ILE A 70 -4.75 2.86 -29.25
C ILE A 70 -3.54 2.23 -29.93
N GLU A 71 -2.36 2.76 -29.66
CA GLU A 71 -1.08 2.26 -30.16
C GLU A 71 -0.48 1.23 -29.20
N ASP A 72 0.48 0.44 -29.69
CA ASP A 72 1.28 -0.43 -28.85
C ASP A 72 2.02 0.37 -27.77
N GLY A 73 2.08 -0.14 -26.55
CA GLY A 73 2.69 0.55 -25.42
C GLY A 73 1.84 1.67 -24.81
N THR A 74 0.61 1.89 -25.28
CA THR A 74 -0.35 2.81 -24.65
C THR A 74 -0.57 2.44 -23.18
N ARG A 75 -0.64 3.47 -22.32
CA ARG A 75 -0.80 3.32 -20.87
C ARG A 75 -2.17 3.85 -20.45
N ILE A 76 -2.97 3.00 -19.81
CA ILE A 76 -4.24 3.39 -19.18
C ILE A 76 -4.05 3.43 -17.67
N ARG A 77 -4.46 4.54 -17.03
CA ARG A 77 -4.43 4.70 -15.58
C ARG A 77 -5.84 4.63 -15.00
N LEU A 78 -6.07 3.68 -14.10
CA LEU A 78 -7.28 3.60 -13.28
C LEU A 78 -6.97 4.15 -11.89
N GLN A 79 -7.48 5.35 -11.62
CA GLN A 79 -7.18 6.07 -10.39
C GLN A 79 -7.82 5.41 -9.17
N GLY A 80 -7.06 5.20 -8.11
CA GLY A 80 -7.55 4.60 -6.86
C GLY A 80 -7.86 3.10 -6.94
N GLU A 81 -7.59 2.47 -8.09
CA GLU A 81 -7.81 1.04 -8.31
C GLU A 81 -6.55 0.18 -8.06
N GLY A 82 -5.51 0.76 -7.49
CA GLY A 82 -4.30 0.06 -7.07
C GLY A 82 -4.41 -0.51 -5.65
N GLU A 83 -3.27 -0.91 -5.08
CA GLU A 83 -3.22 -1.51 -3.75
C GLU A 83 -3.75 -0.58 -2.64
N ALA A 84 -4.35 -1.16 -1.60
CA ALA A 84 -4.77 -0.44 -0.42
C ALA A 84 -3.58 0.28 0.25
N GLY A 85 -3.76 1.57 0.56
CA GLY A 85 -2.74 2.38 1.21
C GLY A 85 -2.37 1.89 2.61
N ALA A 86 -1.10 2.07 2.96
CA ALA A 86 -0.64 1.75 4.30
C ALA A 86 -1.14 2.78 5.32
N ARG A 87 -1.54 2.31 6.52
CA ARG A 87 -1.85 3.15 7.69
C ARG A 87 -2.90 4.25 7.44
N GLY A 88 -3.92 3.96 6.63
CA GLY A 88 -4.97 4.91 6.30
C GLY A 88 -4.62 5.87 5.16
N GLY A 89 -3.51 5.65 4.47
CA GLY A 89 -3.23 6.30 3.19
C GLY A 89 -4.25 5.90 2.11
N PRO A 90 -4.42 6.71 1.06
CA PRO A 90 -5.29 6.38 -0.07
C PRO A 90 -4.78 5.15 -0.82
N ALA A 91 -5.67 4.52 -1.58
CA ALA A 91 -5.29 3.48 -2.52
C ALA A 91 -4.36 4.03 -3.61
N GLY A 92 -3.50 3.18 -4.13
CA GLY A 92 -2.68 3.49 -5.31
C GLY A 92 -3.50 3.52 -6.60
N ASP A 93 -2.80 3.70 -7.72
CA ASP A 93 -3.39 3.63 -9.06
C ASP A 93 -3.02 2.30 -9.73
N LEU A 94 -3.90 1.77 -10.58
CA LEU A 94 -3.61 0.64 -11.44
C LEU A 94 -3.22 1.13 -12.84
N TYR A 95 -2.03 0.73 -13.29
CA TYR A 95 -1.53 1.00 -14.63
C TYR A 95 -1.65 -0.24 -15.51
N ILE A 96 -2.27 -0.07 -16.66
CA ILE A 96 -2.44 -1.11 -17.66
C ILE A 96 -1.60 -0.74 -18.87
N PHE A 97 -0.68 -1.63 -19.23
CA PHE A 97 0.17 -1.51 -20.41
C PHE A 97 -0.43 -2.38 -21.51
N LEU A 98 -0.82 -1.73 -22.60
CA LEU A 98 -1.41 -2.42 -23.73
C LEU A 98 -0.30 -2.90 -24.68
N SER A 99 -0.38 -4.17 -25.05
CA SER A 99 0.45 -4.77 -26.09
C SER A 99 -0.46 -5.21 -27.23
N VAL A 100 -0.25 -4.67 -28.42
CA VAL A 100 -1.00 -5.07 -29.62
C VAL A 100 -0.35 -6.33 -30.18
N LYS A 101 -1.12 -7.42 -30.21
CA LYS A 101 -0.65 -8.67 -30.82
C LYS A 101 -0.38 -8.42 -32.32
N PRO A 102 0.79 -8.81 -32.84
CA PRO A 102 1.08 -8.72 -34.27
C PRO A 102 0.03 -9.45 -35.09
N HIS A 103 -0.38 -8.87 -36.21
CA HIS A 103 -1.29 -9.48 -37.15
C HIS A 103 -0.51 -10.22 -38.25
N GLU A 104 -1.01 -11.38 -38.69
CA GLU A 104 -0.30 -12.25 -39.64
C GLU A 104 -0.12 -11.61 -41.02
N PHE A 105 -1.12 -10.85 -41.47
CA PHE A 105 -1.15 -10.25 -42.81
C PHE A 105 -0.92 -8.74 -42.82
N TYR A 106 -1.06 -8.08 -41.66
CA TYR A 106 -1.12 -6.63 -41.60
C TYR A 106 -0.08 -6.13 -40.61
N GLN A 107 0.73 -5.19 -41.09
CA GLN A 107 1.56 -4.39 -40.22
C GLN A 107 0.82 -3.08 -39.97
N ARG A 108 0.73 -2.70 -38.70
CA ARG A 108 0.28 -1.37 -38.34
C ARG A 108 1.48 -0.44 -38.52
N ASP A 109 1.31 0.57 -39.37
CA ASP A 109 2.24 1.67 -39.53
C ASP A 109 1.47 2.95 -39.15
N GLY A 110 1.90 3.57 -38.06
CA GLY A 110 1.18 4.62 -37.34
C GLY A 110 1.85 4.88 -36.01
#